data_AF-A0A970I2V9-F1
#
_entry.id   AF-A0A970I2V9-F1
#
_cell.length_a   1.000
_cell.length_b   1.000
_cell.length_c   1.000
_cell.angle_alpha   90.00
_cell.angle_beta   90.00
_cell.angle_gamma   90.00
#
_symmetry.space_group_name_H-M   'P 1'
#
loop_
_entity.id
_entity.type
_entity.pdbx_description
1 polymer ?
#
loop_
_entity_poly.entity_id
_entity_poly.type
_entity_poly.pdbx_seq_one_letter_code
_entity_poly.pdbx_strand_id
1 'polypeptide(L)'
;GPSESDLNKVKETMIRQRETRMKENSFWMSYLQSHFLNGNKILSFNEYRDFVNSIDARTIRKIAGKYLNTTHYVKAALTPAEKDADSE
;
A
#
# COMPACT_ATOMS: atom_id res chain seq x y z
N GLY A 1 -1.21 -14.09 -10.71
CA GLY A 1 -2.01 -12.88 -10.37
C GLY A 1 -2.97 -13.27 -9.27
N PRO A 2 -3.54 -12.32 -8.51
CA PRO A 2 -4.47 -12.67 -7.43
C PRO A 2 -5.69 -13.42 -7.99
N SER A 3 -6.26 -14.31 -7.18
CA SER A 3 -7.57 -14.87 -7.47
C SER A 3 -8.62 -13.75 -7.43
N GLU A 4 -9.75 -13.94 -8.11
CA GLU A 4 -10.85 -12.97 -8.08
C GLU A 4 -11.41 -12.80 -6.66
N SER A 5 -11.53 -13.90 -5.91
CA SER A 5 -11.99 -13.85 -4.52
C SER A 5 -11.05 -13.06 -3.62
N ASP A 6 -9.74 -13.20 -3.79
CA ASP A 6 -8.77 -12.44 -2.98
C ASP A 6 -8.76 -10.97 -3.36
N LEU A 7 -8.85 -10.67 -4.66
CA LEU A 7 -8.93 -9.29 -5.14
C LEU A 7 -10.17 -8.58 -4.59
N ASN A 8 -11.32 -9.24 -4.61
CA ASN A 8 -12.56 -8.66 -4.09
C ASN A 8 -12.48 -8.42 -2.57
N LYS A 9 -11.90 -9.35 -1.80
CA LYS A 9 -11.67 -9.15 -0.36
C LYS A 9 -10.76 -7.96 -0.07
N VAL A 10 -9.70 -7.77 -0.86
CA VAL A 10 -8.79 -6.63 -0.69
C VAL A 10 -9.50 -5.32 -1.02
N LYS A 11 -10.26 -5.26 -2.13
CA LYS A 11 -11.05 -4.08 -2.50
C LYS A 11 -12.01 -3.65 -1.39
N GLU A 12 -12.81 -4.59 -0.89
CA GLU A 12 -13.74 -4.36 0.21
C GLU A 12 -13.02 -3.86 1.47
N THR A 13 -11.87 -4.47 1.79
CA THR A 13 -11.06 -4.07 2.94
C THR A 13 -10.55 -2.63 2.79
N MET A 14 -10.05 -2.24 1.61
CA MET A 14 -9.57 -0.88 1.35
C MET A 14 -10.68 0.16 1.47
N ILE A 15 -11.87 -0.13 0.94
CA ILE A 15 -13.04 0.75 1.01
C ILE A 15 -13.48 0.95 2.46
N ARG A 16 -13.60 -0.14 3.23
CA ARG A 16 -13.98 -0.08 4.66
C ARG A 16 -12.94 0.67 5.49
N GLN A 17 -11.65 0.42 5.27
CA GLN A 17 -10.59 1.15 5.96
C GLN A 17 -10.64 2.66 5.67
N ARG A 18 -10.93 3.06 4.43
CA ARG A 18 -11.11 4.47 4.07
C ARG A 18 -12.27 5.09 4.83
N GLU A 19 -13.41 4.41 4.87
CA GLU A 19 -14.60 4.87 5.59
C GLU A 19 -14.33 5.09 7.08
N THR A 20 -13.64 4.15 7.74
CA THR A 20 -13.27 4.28 9.15
C THR A 20 -12.28 5.43 9.36
N ARG A 21 -11.20 5.49 8.58
CA ARG A 21 -10.13 6.49 8.74
C ARG A 21 -10.61 7.92 8.48
N MET A 22 -11.57 8.11 7.59
CA MET A 22 -12.17 9.44 7.35
C MET A 22 -12.85 10.05 8.60
N LYS A 23 -13.05 9.27 9.66
CA LYS A 23 -13.56 9.77 10.95
C LYS A 23 -12.45 10.26 11.88
N GLU A 24 -11.18 10.08 11.52
CA GLU A 24 -10.01 10.39 12.36
C GLU A 24 -9.33 11.69 11.89
N ASN A 25 -9.01 12.59 12.84
CA ASN A 25 -8.33 13.85 12.51
C ASN A 25 -6.91 13.65 11.96
N SER A 26 -6.20 12.62 12.47
CA SER A 26 -4.87 12.24 12.01
C SER A 26 -4.86 11.88 10.52
N PHE A 27 -5.91 11.21 10.04
CA PHE A 27 -6.09 10.91 8.62
C PHE A 27 -6.20 12.19 7.80
N TRP A 28 -7.04 13.14 8.20
CA TRP A 28 -7.21 14.38 7.44
C TRP A 28 -5.94 15.21 7.37
N MET A 29 -5.21 15.34 8.48
CA MET A 29 -3.95 16.07 8.52
C MET A 29 -2.93 15.50 7.53
N SER A 30 -2.71 14.19 7.58
CA SER A 30 -1.75 13.50 6.71
C SER A 30 -2.20 13.44 5.25
N TYR A 31 -3.51 13.25 5.00
CA TYR A 31 -4.09 13.20 3.67
C TYR A 31 -4.00 14.55 2.96
N LEU A 32 -4.43 15.65 3.61
CA LEU A 32 -4.38 16.98 3.01
C LEU A 32 -2.94 17.45 2.77
N GLN A 33 -2.04 17.22 3.73
CA GLN A 33 -0.62 17.56 3.57
C GLN A 33 0.00 16.82 2.37
N SER A 34 -0.21 15.51 2.27
CA SER A 34 0.33 14.71 1.16
C SER A 34 -0.22 15.17 -0.19
N HIS A 35 -1.51 15.47 -0.27
CA HIS A 35 -2.12 15.94 -1.51
C HIS A 35 -1.63 17.34 -1.92
N PHE A 36 -1.45 18.24 -0.96
CA PHE A 36 -0.87 19.56 -1.20
C PHE A 36 0.57 19.46 -1.72
N LEU A 37 1.42 18.66 -1.07
CA LEU A 37 2.83 18.52 -1.43
C LEU A 37 3.04 17.84 -2.79
N ASN A 38 2.22 16.83 -3.10
CA ASN A 38 2.36 16.05 -4.33
C ASN A 38 1.52 16.58 -5.50
N GLY A 39 0.70 17.62 -5.29
CA GLY A 39 -0.22 18.15 -6.31
C GLY A 39 -1.33 17.18 -6.74
N ASN A 40 -1.67 16.20 -5.88
CA ASN A 40 -2.64 15.17 -6.20
C ASN A 40 -4.08 15.66 -5.98
N LYS A 41 -5.00 15.32 -6.90
CA LYS A 41 -6.43 15.58 -6.70
C LYS A 41 -6.95 14.88 -5.44
N ILE A 42 -7.64 15.62 -4.58
CA ILE A 42 -8.39 15.05 -3.46
C ILE A 42 -9.63 14.33 -4.01
N LEU A 43 -9.74 13.03 -3.72
CA LEU A 43 -10.91 12.22 -4.06
C LEU A 43 -11.94 12.26 -2.94
N SER A 44 -13.21 12.43 -3.31
CA SER A 44 -14.35 12.09 -2.46
C SER A 44 -14.38 10.58 -2.15
N PHE A 45 -15.19 10.19 -1.16
CA PHE A 45 -15.34 8.76 -0.84
C PHE A 45 -15.86 7.94 -2.02
N ASN A 46 -16.84 8.46 -2.77
CA ASN A 46 -17.38 7.78 -3.94
C ASN A 46 -16.34 7.64 -5.05
N GLU A 47 -15.59 8.69 -5.36
CA GLU A 47 -14.52 8.62 -6.36
C GLU A 47 -13.41 7.63 -5.95
N TYR A 48 -13.06 7.59 -4.66
CA TYR A 48 -12.11 6.59 -4.14
C TYR A 48 -12.66 5.17 -4.28
N ARG A 49 -13.92 4.94 -3.93
CA ARG A 49 -14.59 3.65 -4.05
C ARG A 49 -14.60 3.17 -5.50
N ASP A 50 -14.97 4.05 -6.42
CA ASP A 50 -15.04 3.73 -7.85
C ASP A 50 -13.64 3.45 -8.41
N PHE A 51 -12.63 4.22 -7.98
CA PHE A 51 -11.23 3.95 -8.29
C PHE A 51 -10.79 2.55 -7.81
N VAL A 52 -11.06 2.18 -6.55
CA VAL A 52 -10.70 0.85 -6.03
C VAL A 52 -11.42 -0.26 -6.79
N ASN A 53 -12.70 -0.07 -7.11
CA ASN A 53 -13.49 -1.05 -7.86
C ASN A 53 -12.99 -1.23 -9.30
N SER A 54 -12.44 -0.18 -9.92
CA SER A 54 -11.88 -0.23 -11.28
C SER A 54 -10.62 -1.10 -11.41
N ILE A 55 -9.96 -1.46 -10.31
CA ILE A 55 -8.72 -2.23 -10.32
C ILE A 55 -8.98 -3.68 -10.79
N ASP A 56 -8.27 -4.14 -11.81
CA ASP A 56 -8.38 -5.52 -12.31
C ASP A 56 -7.09 -6.34 -12.13
N ALA A 57 -7.23 -7.68 -12.13
CA ALA A 57 -6.12 -8.60 -11.94
C ALA A 57 -5.06 -8.53 -13.05
N ARG A 58 -5.43 -8.08 -14.25
CA ARG A 58 -4.51 -7.92 -15.39
C ARG A 58 -3.58 -6.73 -15.16
N THR A 59 -4.13 -5.61 -14.72
CA THR A 59 -3.43 -4.38 -14.39
C THR A 59 -2.47 -4.62 -13.23
N ILE A 60 -2.92 -5.32 -12.19
CA ILE A 60 -2.05 -5.75 -11.08
C ILE A 60 -0.86 -6.56 -11.60
N ARG A 61 -1.11 -7.56 -12.47
CA ARG A 61 -0.03 -8.37 -13.05
C ARG A 61 0.95 -7.53 -13.88
N LYS A 62 0.46 -6.58 -14.67
CA LYS A 62 1.29 -5.67 -15.48
C LYS A 62 2.17 -4.79 -14.59
N ILE A 63 1.60 -4.21 -13.54
CA ILE A 63 2.33 -3.35 -12.59
C ILE A 63 3.36 -4.16 -11.82
N ALA A 64 3.00 -5.37 -11.35
CA ALA A 64 3.93 -6.27 -10.67
C ALA A 64 5.15 -6.58 -11.54
N GLY A 65 4.95 -6.89 -12.83
CA GLY A 65 6.07 -7.12 -13.75
C GLY A 65 6.98 -5.90 -13.93
N LYS A 66 6.44 -4.68 -13.86
CA LYS A 66 7.22 -3.44 -13.99
C LYS A 66 8.02 -3.10 -12.73
N TYR A 67 7.41 -3.23 -11.56
CA TYR A 67 7.98 -2.71 -10.30
C TYR A 67 8.59 -3.78 -9.39
N LEU A 68 8.18 -5.03 -9.51
CA LEU A 68 8.77 -6.17 -8.77
C LEU A 68 9.77 -6.94 -9.64
N ASN A 69 10.46 -6.24 -10.55
CA ASN A 69 11.51 -6.84 -11.36
C ASN A 69 12.73 -7.15 -10.48
N THR A 70 13.19 -8.39 -10.52
CA THR A 70 14.33 -8.86 -9.74
C THR A 70 15.69 -8.58 -10.37
N THR A 71 15.76 -7.93 -11.54
CA THR A 71 17.03 -7.49 -12.15
C THR A 71 17.84 -6.59 -11.20
N HIS A 72 17.16 -5.76 -10.41
CA HIS A 72 17.78 -4.88 -9.41
C HIS A 72 17.22 -5.18 -8.01
N TYR A 73 17.44 -6.41 -7.53
CA TYR A 73 16.93 -6.90 -6.25
C TYR A 73 18.01 -6.90 -5.17
N VAL A 74 17.72 -6.30 -4.02
CA VAL A 74 18.56 -6.37 -2.82
C VAL A 74 17.83 -7.17 -1.76
N LYS A 75 18.48 -8.23 -1.26
CA LYS A 75 18.03 -9.00 -0.10
C LYS A 75 19.05 -8.83 1.02
N ALA A 76 18.63 -8.15 2.08
CA ALA A 76 19.41 -8.03 3.31
C ALA A 76 18.71 -8.81 4.42
N ALA A 77 19.50 -9.48 5.27
CA ALA A 77 19.03 -10.09 6.50
C ALA A 77 19.94 -9.62 7.63
N LEU A 78 19.34 -9.14 8.72
CA LEU A 78 20.06 -8.79 9.93
C LEU A 78 20.14 -10.04 10.81
N THR A 79 21.35 -10.53 11.07
CA THR A 79 21.61 -11.61 12.01
C THR A 79 22.07 -11.04 13.36
N PRO A 80 21.94 -11.79 14.46
CA PRO A 80 22.51 -11.39 15.74
C PRO A 80 24.00 -11.08 15.61
N ALA A 81 24.48 -10.11 16.39
CA ALA A 81 25.91 -9.86 16.51
C ALA A 81 26.59 -11.09 17.15
N GLU A 82 27.80 -11.44 16.69
CA GLU A 82 28.62 -12.40 17.42
C GLU A 82 28.87 -11.85 18.82
N LYS A 83 28.70 -12.71 19.82
CA LYS A 83 28.87 -12.35 21.22
C LYS A 83 30.37 -12.12 21.44
N ASP A 84 30.78 -10.89 21.76
CA ASP A 84 32.17 -10.61 22.13
C ASP A 84 32.57 -11.56 23.26
N ALA A 85 33.56 -12.41 23.01
CA ALA A 85 34.03 -13.45 23.92
C ALA A 85 34.88 -12.91 25.09
N ASP A 86 34.76 -11.61 25.41
CA ASP A 86 35.54 -10.91 26.45
C ASP A 86 34.62 -10.01 27.30
N SER A 87 33.56 -10.61 27.86
CA SER A 87 32.85 -10.04 29.01
C SER A 87 32.86 -11.03 30.17
N GLU A 88 34.07 -11.32 30.67
CA GLU A 88 34.34 -11.78 32.04
C GLU A 88 35.29 -10.80 32.73
#